data_AF-A0A482RA57-F1
#
_entry.id   AF-A0A482RA57-F1
#
_cell.length_a   1.000
_cell.length_b   1.000
_cell.length_c   1.000
_cell.angle_alpha   90.00
_cell.angle_beta   90.00
_cell.angle_gamma   90.00
#
_symmetry.space_group_name_H-M   'P 1'
#
loop_
_entity.id
_entity.type
_entity.pdbx_description
1 polymer ?
#
loop_
_entity_poly.entity_id
_entity_poly.type
_entity_poly.pdbx_seq_one_letter_code
_entity_poly.pdbx_strand_id
1 'polypeptide(L)'
;AMMSLPAAKGFEIGSGFEGTRLRGSEHNDVFVAGTAAVHTAPATQVPTAGGSESASASTPAPTVAGCASMPALMPRTNHAGGVLGGISSGARVDFRVAIKPVSTIGRPQETLMYDGTPTTLRAKGRHDACVLPRTPALVEAMAALVIADLALLQRSRVGTLWTLSTREEEAEAEAEW
;
A
#
# COMPACT_ATOMS: atom_id res chain seq x y z
N ALA A 1 -7.49 -6.66 3.28
CA ALA A 1 -7.04 -6.06 4.56
C ALA A 1 -7.73 -4.73 4.88
N MET A 2 -7.75 -3.73 4.00
CA MET A 2 -8.28 -2.40 4.39
C MET A 2 -9.79 -2.37 4.65
N MET A 3 -10.59 -3.04 3.82
CA MET A 3 -12.05 -3.10 4.02
C MET A 3 -12.50 -3.89 5.25
N SER A 4 -11.61 -4.67 5.88
CA SER A 4 -11.89 -5.35 7.15
C SER A 4 -11.61 -4.47 8.37
N LEU A 5 -11.04 -3.27 8.21
CA LEU A 5 -10.88 -2.33 9.30
C LEU A 5 -12.26 -1.82 9.75
N PRO A 6 -12.50 -1.67 11.06
CA PRO A 6 -13.73 -1.07 11.56
C PRO A 6 -13.94 0.32 10.95
N ALA A 7 -15.19 0.62 10.61
CA ALA A 7 -15.60 1.87 9.98
C ALA A 7 -15.06 2.12 8.55
N ALA A 8 -14.25 1.23 7.95
CA ALA A 8 -13.93 1.33 6.53
C ALA A 8 -15.18 1.17 5.67
N LYS A 9 -15.32 2.03 4.65
CA LYS A 9 -16.45 2.07 3.71
C LYS A 9 -16.05 2.19 2.25
N GLY A 10 -14.80 2.51 1.97
CA GLY A 10 -14.28 2.58 0.62
C GLY A 10 -12.78 2.33 0.61
N PHE A 11 -12.29 1.80 -0.49
CA PHE A 11 -10.89 1.53 -0.73
C PHE A 11 -10.56 1.77 -2.19
N GLU A 12 -9.51 2.53 -2.44
CA GLU A 12 -9.09 2.97 -3.77
C GLU A 12 -7.58 2.88 -3.89
N ILE A 13 -7.08 2.51 -5.06
CA ILE A 13 -5.63 2.46 -5.36
C ILE A 13 -5.34 3.48 -6.47
N GLY A 14 -4.23 4.21 -6.34
CA GLY A 14 -3.77 5.19 -7.31
C GLY A 14 -4.78 6.32 -7.54
N SER A 15 -5.17 6.51 -8.79
CA SER A 15 -6.23 7.47 -9.17
C SER A 15 -7.60 7.09 -8.60
N GLY A 16 -7.80 5.86 -8.12
CA GLY A 16 -9.03 5.42 -7.49
C GLY A 16 -10.25 5.56 -8.40
N PHE A 17 -11.37 6.05 -7.84
CA PHE A 17 -12.59 6.27 -8.62
C PHE A 17 -12.45 7.40 -9.64
N GLU A 18 -11.51 8.34 -9.47
CA GLU A 18 -11.30 9.41 -10.45
C GLU A 18 -10.81 8.86 -11.80
N GLY A 19 -10.12 7.71 -11.79
CA GLY A 19 -9.73 7.00 -13.01
C GLY A 19 -10.91 6.62 -13.91
N THR A 20 -12.12 6.44 -13.35
CA THR A 20 -13.33 6.12 -14.13
C THR A 20 -13.82 7.26 -15.02
N ARG A 21 -13.30 8.47 -14.80
CA ARG A 21 -13.68 9.69 -15.52
C ARG A 21 -12.70 10.04 -16.64
N LEU A 22 -11.64 9.26 -16.81
CA LEU A 22 -10.55 9.51 -17.75
C LEU A 22 -10.59 8.53 -18.92
N ARG A 23 -10.07 8.95 -20.08
CA ARG A 23 -9.84 8.04 -21.22
C ARG A 23 -8.59 7.21 -20.97
N GLY A 24 -8.50 6.03 -21.58
CA GLY A 24 -7.28 5.20 -21.51
C GLY A 24 -6.03 5.93 -22.00
N SER A 25 -6.15 6.79 -23.01
CA SER A 25 -5.04 7.63 -23.49
C SER A 25 -4.53 8.64 -22.47
N GLU A 26 -5.34 8.98 -21.46
CA GLU A 26 -5.03 9.94 -20.41
C GLU A 26 -4.62 9.25 -19.10
N HIS A 27 -5.15 8.05 -18.85
CA HIS A 27 -4.92 7.29 -17.60
C HIS A 27 -3.72 6.35 -17.66
N ASN A 28 -3.33 5.87 -18.85
CA ASN A 28 -2.28 4.88 -19.00
C ASN A 28 -0.91 5.40 -18.53
N ASP A 29 -0.27 4.64 -17.64
CA ASP A 29 1.08 4.90 -17.19
C ASP A 29 2.12 4.39 -18.21
N VAL A 30 2.79 5.32 -18.89
CA VAL A 30 3.84 5.01 -19.87
C VAL A 30 5.12 4.60 -19.15
N PHE A 31 5.67 3.42 -19.46
CA PHE A 31 6.97 2.98 -18.95
C PHE A 31 8.12 3.66 -19.68
N VAL A 32 9.09 4.12 -18.90
CA VAL A 32 10.32 4.78 -19.35
C VAL A 32 11.53 4.11 -18.70
N ALA A 33 12.71 4.25 -19.32
CA ALA A 33 13.96 3.82 -18.70
C ALA A 33 14.23 4.67 -17.44
N GLY A 34 14.28 4.00 -16.29
CA GLY A 34 14.53 4.60 -14.99
C GLY A 34 16.03 4.79 -14.73
N THR A 35 16.41 5.99 -14.32
CA THR A 35 17.67 6.23 -13.62
C THR A 35 17.48 5.86 -12.15
N ALA A 36 18.42 5.15 -11.54
CA ALA A 36 18.37 4.57 -10.19
C ALA A 36 18.09 5.52 -9.00
N ALA A 37 17.72 6.79 -9.24
CA ALA A 37 17.62 7.85 -8.26
C ALA A 37 16.18 8.21 -7.82
N VAL A 38 15.13 7.63 -8.39
CA VAL A 38 13.74 8.02 -8.06
C VAL A 38 13.13 7.11 -6.98
N HIS A 39 13.73 7.11 -5.79
CA HIS A 39 13.06 6.59 -4.58
C HIS A 39 12.44 7.70 -3.71
N THR A 40 12.51 8.96 -4.13
CA THR A 40 11.99 10.08 -3.33
C THR A 40 11.30 11.18 -4.16
N ALA A 41 10.04 11.44 -3.78
CA ALA A 41 9.26 12.70 -3.85
C ALA A 41 8.35 13.00 -5.09
N PRO A 42 7.25 13.78 -4.90
CA PRO A 42 6.80 14.44 -3.67
C PRO A 42 5.58 13.77 -3.03
N ALA A 43 5.55 13.79 -1.70
CA ALA A 43 4.35 13.54 -0.92
C ALA A 43 3.23 14.49 -1.37
N THR A 44 2.04 13.96 -1.65
CA THR A 44 0.83 14.78 -1.55
C THR A 44 0.73 15.17 -0.08
N GLN A 45 1.18 16.38 0.24
CA GLN A 45 1.19 16.94 1.59
C GLN A 45 -0.23 16.93 2.15
N VAL A 46 -0.47 16.13 3.19
CA VAL A 46 -1.49 16.48 4.18
C VAL A 46 -0.87 17.61 5.02
N PRO A 47 -1.54 18.76 5.20
CA PRO A 47 -0.94 19.89 5.90
C PRO A 47 -0.83 19.53 7.39
N THR A 48 0.37 19.20 7.84
CA THR A 48 0.68 19.10 9.27
C THR A 48 1.96 19.87 9.57
N ALA A 49 1.89 20.73 10.57
CA ALA A 49 2.94 21.66 10.95
C ALA A 49 4.18 20.95 11.54
N GLY A 50 5.36 21.37 11.07
CA GLY A 50 6.61 21.43 11.82
C GLY A 50 7.26 20.10 12.24
N GLY A 51 8.31 19.70 11.53
CA GLY A 51 9.27 18.68 11.98
C GLY A 51 10.27 18.33 10.89
N SER A 52 11.54 18.66 11.10
CA SER A 52 12.65 18.29 10.22
C SER A 52 13.11 16.86 10.53
N GLU A 53 12.97 15.93 9.60
CA GLU A 53 13.56 14.59 9.72
C GLU A 53 14.59 14.36 8.61
N SER A 54 15.79 14.00 9.06
CA SER A 54 16.95 13.63 8.26
C SER A 54 16.72 12.30 7.54
N ALA A 55 16.97 12.29 6.23
CA ALA A 55 16.89 11.10 5.39
C ALA A 55 17.87 10.01 5.85
N SER A 56 17.36 8.89 6.32
CA SER A 56 18.14 7.66 6.49
C SER A 56 18.23 6.93 5.15
N ALA A 57 19.45 6.56 4.77
CA ALA A 57 19.73 5.83 3.53
C ALA A 57 19.08 4.44 3.57
N SER A 58 18.14 4.18 2.68
CA SER A 58 17.53 2.86 2.50
C SER A 58 18.39 2.00 1.56
N THR A 59 18.74 0.81 2.02
CA THR A 59 19.44 -0.25 1.29
C THR A 59 18.83 -0.50 -0.11
N PRO A 60 19.63 -0.64 -1.18
CA PRO A 60 19.11 -0.93 -2.51
C PRO A 60 18.44 -2.31 -2.56
N ALA A 61 17.33 -2.39 -3.30
CA ALA A 61 16.62 -3.65 -3.55
C ALA A 61 17.55 -4.67 -4.25
N PRO A 62 17.45 -5.98 -3.93
CA PRO A 62 18.28 -6.99 -4.54
C PRO A 62 17.98 -7.07 -6.05
N THR A 63 19.01 -6.84 -6.86
CA THR A 63 18.96 -6.98 -8.31
C THR A 63 18.93 -8.48 -8.65
N VAL A 64 17.99 -8.89 -9.51
CA VAL A 64 17.89 -10.27 -9.99
C VAL A 64 19.17 -10.60 -10.77
N ALA A 65 19.92 -11.63 -10.34
CA ALA A 65 21.10 -12.11 -11.08
C ALA A 65 20.69 -12.46 -12.52
N GLY A 66 21.39 -11.87 -13.50
CA GLY A 66 21.07 -11.97 -14.94
C GLY A 66 20.42 -10.73 -15.57
N CYS A 67 19.89 -9.78 -14.78
CA CYS A 67 19.23 -8.57 -15.32
C CYS A 67 20.09 -7.29 -15.23
N ALA A 68 21.35 -7.41 -14.78
CA ALA A 68 22.23 -6.27 -14.48
C ALA A 68 22.57 -5.36 -15.67
N SER A 69 22.30 -5.81 -16.91
CA SER A 69 22.55 -5.04 -18.14
C SER A 69 21.30 -4.39 -18.75
N MET A 70 20.09 -4.65 -18.23
CA MET A 70 18.87 -4.03 -18.74
C MET A 70 18.50 -2.77 -17.95
N PRO A 71 18.10 -1.67 -18.63
CA PRO A 71 17.64 -0.48 -17.94
C PRO A 71 16.37 -0.80 -17.14
N ALA A 72 16.36 -0.47 -15.86
CA ALA A 72 15.19 -0.65 -15.01
C ALA A 72 14.02 0.16 -15.58
N LEU A 73 12.92 -0.47 -15.97
CA LEU A 73 11.74 0.24 -16.45
C LEU A 73 10.91 0.75 -15.27
N MET A 74 10.50 2.01 -15.33
CA MET A 74 9.60 2.62 -14.35
C MET A 74 8.48 3.39 -15.04
N PRO A 75 7.26 3.41 -14.48
CA PRO A 75 6.19 4.20 -15.05
C PRO A 75 6.47 5.70 -14.83
N ARG A 76 6.25 6.51 -15.86
CA ARG A 76 6.45 7.97 -15.83
C ARG A 76 5.45 8.67 -14.89
N THR A 77 4.26 8.10 -14.78
CA THR A 77 3.16 8.55 -13.91
C THR A 77 2.74 7.39 -13.00
N ASN A 78 1.99 7.65 -11.94
CA ASN A 78 1.55 6.63 -10.99
C ASN A 78 0.03 6.57 -10.85
N HIS A 79 -0.70 6.57 -11.97
CA HIS A 79 -2.17 6.48 -11.96
C HIS A 79 -2.65 5.12 -11.45
N ALA A 80 -1.90 4.06 -11.72
CA ALA A 80 -2.13 2.72 -11.20
C ALA A 80 -1.84 2.58 -9.69
N GLY A 81 -1.20 3.58 -9.06
CA GLY A 81 -0.89 3.57 -7.62
C GLY A 81 0.03 2.44 -7.21
N GLY A 82 1.04 2.16 -8.04
CA GLY A 82 2.04 1.12 -7.80
C GLY A 82 1.56 -0.30 -8.14
N VAL A 83 0.27 -0.52 -8.41
CA VAL A 83 -0.30 -1.84 -8.69
C VAL A 83 -0.91 -1.87 -10.09
N LEU A 84 -0.25 -2.55 -11.02
CA LEU A 84 -0.70 -2.70 -12.40
C LEU A 84 -1.02 -4.17 -12.68
N GLY A 85 -2.22 -4.46 -13.18
CA GLY A 85 -2.64 -5.85 -13.44
C GLY A 85 -2.63 -6.75 -12.20
N GLY A 86 -2.76 -6.18 -11.00
CA GLY A 86 -2.68 -6.90 -9.73
C GLY A 86 -1.26 -7.23 -9.26
N ILE A 87 -0.23 -6.70 -9.92
CA ILE A 87 1.18 -6.93 -9.59
C ILE A 87 1.86 -5.58 -9.29
N SER A 88 2.86 -5.58 -8.42
CA SER A 88 3.65 -4.38 -8.15
C SER A 88 4.43 -3.94 -9.40
N SER A 89 4.22 -2.71 -9.82
CA SER A 89 4.83 -2.09 -11.02
C SER A 89 6.24 -1.52 -10.78
N GLY A 90 6.72 -1.52 -9.53
CA GLY A 90 7.96 -0.87 -9.11
C GLY A 90 7.80 0.60 -8.69
N ALA A 91 6.66 1.23 -9.01
CA ALA A 91 6.29 2.53 -8.47
C ALA A 91 5.76 2.44 -7.03
N ARG A 92 5.67 3.60 -6.37
CA ARG A 92 5.12 3.72 -5.01
C ARG A 92 3.70 3.17 -4.95
N VAL A 93 3.43 2.32 -3.96
CA VAL A 93 2.07 1.85 -3.69
C VAL A 93 1.29 2.96 -3.01
N ASP A 94 0.32 3.51 -3.73
CA ASP A 94 -0.52 4.61 -3.26
C ASP A 94 -1.98 4.15 -3.21
N PHE A 95 -2.62 4.32 -2.06
CA PHE A 95 -4.02 3.94 -1.86
C PHE A 95 -4.70 4.87 -0.86
N ARG A 96 -6.03 4.88 -0.88
CA ARG A 96 -6.88 5.66 0.02
C ARG A 96 -7.92 4.74 0.65
N VAL A 97 -8.22 5.02 1.92
CA VAL A 97 -9.25 4.30 2.68
C VAL A 97 -10.28 5.32 3.17
N ALA A 98 -11.54 5.12 2.82
CA ALA A 98 -12.64 5.95 3.31
C ALA A 98 -13.15 5.38 4.63
N ILE A 99 -13.15 6.22 5.67
CA ILE A 99 -13.57 5.85 7.03
C ILE A 99 -14.83 6.63 7.36
N LYS A 100 -15.90 5.93 7.74
CA LYS A 100 -17.11 6.60 8.22
C LYS A 100 -16.88 7.23 9.61
N PRO A 101 -17.65 8.27 9.95
CA PRO A 101 -17.70 8.76 11.33
C PRO A 101 -18.10 7.68 12.33
N VAL A 102 -17.74 7.91 13.60
CA VAL A 102 -18.14 7.04 14.71
C VAL A 102 -19.65 6.94 14.81
N SER A 103 -20.17 5.73 15.04
CA SER A 103 -21.61 5.51 15.22
C SER A 103 -22.11 6.00 16.59
N THR A 104 -21.24 5.97 17.60
CA THR A 104 -21.57 6.33 18.98
C THR A 104 -21.26 7.81 19.21
N ILE A 105 -22.32 8.61 19.30
CA ILE A 105 -22.24 10.05 19.57
C ILE A 105 -23.06 10.39 20.81
N GLY A 106 -22.71 11.48 21.51
CA GLY A 106 -23.42 11.92 22.71
C GLY A 106 -24.83 12.46 22.47
N ARG A 107 -25.30 12.49 21.22
CA ARG A 107 -26.66 12.89 20.87
C ARG A 107 -27.61 11.70 21.04
N PRO A 108 -28.83 11.91 21.55
CA PRO A 108 -29.84 10.86 21.59
C PRO A 108 -30.15 10.38 20.17
N GLN A 109 -30.19 9.07 19.97
CA GLN A 109 -30.53 8.44 18.69
C GLN A 109 -31.72 7.53 18.88
N GLU A 110 -32.67 7.56 17.95
CA GLU A 110 -33.80 6.63 17.94
C GLU A 110 -33.35 5.28 17.39
N THR A 111 -33.75 4.20 18.07
CA THR A 111 -33.46 2.83 17.67
C THR A 111 -34.54 1.89 18.16
N LEU A 112 -34.47 0.61 17.77
CA LEU A 112 -35.33 -0.44 18.30
C LEU A 112 -34.51 -1.34 19.24
N MET A 113 -35.18 -1.89 20.24
CA MET A 113 -34.71 -3.05 21.00
C MET A 113 -34.86 -4.33 20.15
N TYR A 114 -34.25 -5.44 20.58
CA TYR A 114 -34.37 -6.72 19.88
C TYR A 114 -35.81 -7.27 19.81
N ASP A 115 -36.68 -6.84 20.72
CA ASP A 115 -38.11 -7.18 20.73
C ASP A 115 -38.96 -6.28 19.81
N GLY A 116 -38.32 -5.34 19.10
CA GLY A 116 -38.99 -4.39 18.21
C GLY A 116 -39.57 -3.17 18.91
N THR A 117 -39.43 -3.02 20.23
CA THR A 117 -39.93 -1.85 20.95
C THR A 117 -39.08 -0.60 20.63
N PRO A 118 -39.71 0.54 20.27
CA PRO A 118 -39.00 1.79 20.06
C PRO A 118 -38.34 2.28 21.35
N THR A 119 -37.07 2.68 21.25
CA THR A 119 -36.30 3.22 22.37
C THR A 119 -35.35 4.33 21.92
N THR A 120 -34.89 5.14 22.86
CA THR A 120 -33.90 6.18 22.58
C THR A 120 -32.56 5.78 23.19
N LEU A 121 -31.56 5.57 22.33
CA LEU A 121 -30.19 5.31 22.75
C LEU A 121 -29.51 6.63 23.13
N ARG A 122 -29.18 6.78 24.42
CA ARG A 122 -28.31 7.85 24.92
C ARG A 122 -26.97 7.27 25.33
N ALA A 123 -25.97 7.43 24.47
CA ALA A 123 -24.62 7.01 24.79
C ALA A 123 -24.05 7.88 25.93
N LYS A 124 -23.77 7.27 27.08
CA LYS A 124 -23.19 7.92 28.26
C LYS A 124 -21.71 7.56 28.35
N GLY A 125 -20.83 8.56 28.46
CA GLY A 125 -19.40 8.36 28.65
C GLY A 125 -18.53 9.12 27.65
N ARG A 126 -17.21 8.89 27.71
CA ARG A 126 -16.23 9.45 26.78
C ARG A 126 -16.16 8.56 25.54
N HIS A 127 -16.50 9.12 24.39
CA HIS A 127 -16.35 8.47 23.09
C HIS A 127 -15.44 9.33 22.23
N ASP A 128 -14.70 8.71 21.31
CA ASP A 128 -13.88 9.44 20.36
C ASP A 128 -14.79 10.24 19.41
N ALA A 129 -14.60 11.56 19.35
CA ALA A 129 -15.32 12.41 18.39
C ALA A 129 -14.85 12.13 16.94
N CYS A 130 -13.60 11.69 16.78
CA CYS A 130 -13.00 11.34 15.50
C CYS A 130 -12.01 10.18 15.70
N VAL A 131 -12.13 9.14 14.89
CA VAL A 131 -11.21 7.98 14.91
C VAL A 131 -10.01 8.15 13.99
N LEU A 132 -10.00 9.21 13.16
CA LEU A 132 -8.95 9.43 12.17
C LEU A 132 -7.54 9.59 12.76
N PRO A 133 -7.32 10.22 13.93
CA PRO A 133 -5.95 10.35 14.46
C PRO A 133 -5.25 9.01 14.72
N ARG A 134 -6.00 7.94 14.99
CA ARG A 134 -5.45 6.60 15.21
C ARG A 134 -5.46 5.72 13.97
N THR A 135 -6.23 6.06 12.94
CA THR A 135 -6.38 5.23 11.75
C THR A 135 -5.09 5.03 10.94
N PRO A 136 -4.21 6.05 10.72
CA PRO A 136 -3.00 5.89 9.94
C PRO A 136 -2.13 4.72 10.40
N ALA A 137 -1.88 4.61 11.71
CA ALA A 137 -1.09 3.52 12.28
C ALA A 137 -1.70 2.14 12.00
N LEU A 138 -3.03 2.00 12.05
CA LEU A 138 -3.70 0.74 11.71
C LEU A 138 -3.56 0.40 10.22
N VAL A 139 -3.73 1.40 9.36
CA VAL A 139 -3.65 1.25 7.91
C VAL A 139 -2.23 0.88 7.49
N GLU A 140 -1.21 1.55 8.03
CA GLU A 140 0.19 1.26 7.77
C GLU A 140 0.57 -0.16 8.21
N ALA A 141 0.16 -0.57 9.42
CA ALA A 141 0.42 -1.92 9.91
C ALA A 141 -0.24 -2.99 9.01
N MET A 142 -1.49 -2.79 8.62
CA MET A 142 -2.18 -3.72 7.72
C MET A 142 -1.53 -3.77 6.33
N ALA A 143 -1.04 -2.64 5.81
CA ALA A 143 -0.35 -2.58 4.53
C ALA A 143 0.99 -3.32 4.60
N ALA A 144 1.76 -3.10 5.67
CA ALA A 144 3.03 -3.78 5.90
C ALA A 144 2.85 -5.31 6.00
N LEU A 145 1.83 -5.78 6.71
CA LEU A 145 1.52 -7.21 6.81
C LEU A 145 1.19 -7.84 5.44
N VAL A 146 0.38 -7.16 4.62
CA VAL A 146 0.04 -7.64 3.28
C VAL A 146 1.26 -7.66 2.38
N ILE A 147 2.08 -6.60 2.40
CA ILE A 147 3.30 -6.55 1.58
C ILE A 147 4.29 -7.63 2.02
N ALA A 148 4.45 -7.87 3.32
CA ALA A 148 5.31 -8.92 3.85
C ALA A 148 4.84 -10.31 3.38
N ASP A 149 3.54 -10.58 3.45
CA ASP A 149 2.95 -11.85 2.97
C ASP A 149 3.19 -12.03 1.46
N LEU A 150 2.91 -11.02 0.64
CA LEU A 150 3.15 -11.05 -0.80
C LEU A 150 4.64 -11.23 -1.14
N ALA A 151 5.53 -10.59 -0.38
CA ALA A 151 6.98 -10.73 -0.55
C ALA A 151 7.44 -12.16 -0.22
N LEU A 152 6.91 -12.76 0.85
CA LEU A 152 7.21 -14.15 1.21
C LEU A 152 6.67 -15.14 0.18
N LEU A 153 5.45 -14.91 -0.34
CA LEU A 153 4.87 -15.68 -1.44
C LEU A 153 5.70 -15.57 -2.73
N GLN A 154 6.24 -14.40 -3.03
CA GLN A 154 7.13 -14.25 -4.19
C GLN A 154 8.47 -14.96 -3.95
N ARG A 155 9.03 -14.85 -2.74
CA ARG A 155 10.27 -15.55 -2.37
C ARG A 155 10.12 -17.06 -2.41
N SER A 156 8.96 -17.63 -2.06
CA SER A 156 8.74 -19.07 -2.17
C SER A 156 8.64 -19.54 -3.63
N ARG A 157 8.10 -18.72 -4.52
CA ARG A 157 8.07 -18.99 -5.97
C ARG A 157 9.46 -18.95 -6.61
N VAL A 158 10.26 -17.93 -6.27
CA VAL A 158 11.58 -17.70 -6.86
C VAL A 158 12.67 -18.51 -6.16
N GLY A 159 12.55 -18.77 -4.85
CA GLY A 159 13.56 -19.43 -4.03
C GLY A 159 13.94 -20.83 -4.49
N THR A 160 13.02 -21.58 -5.12
CA THR A 160 13.35 -22.86 -5.75
C THR A 160 14.29 -22.70 -6.95
N LEU A 161 14.14 -21.64 -7.75
CA LEU A 161 14.99 -21.37 -8.91
C LEU A 161 16.30 -20.68 -8.52
N TRP A 162 16.27 -19.74 -7.56
CA TRP A 162 17.45 -19.02 -7.06
C TRP A 162 18.43 -19.95 -6.33
N THR A 163 17.95 -20.85 -5.49
CA THR A 163 18.82 -21.78 -4.76
C THR A 163 19.45 -22.82 -5.68
N LEU A 164 18.82 -23.11 -6.82
CA LEU A 164 19.37 -24.01 -7.84
C LEU A 164 20.42 -23.29 -8.69
N SER A 165 20.19 -22.03 -9.11
CA SER A 165 21.17 -21.28 -9.88
C SER A 165 22.44 -20.97 -9.08
N THR A 166 22.32 -20.62 -7.79
CA THR A 166 23.51 -20.39 -6.94
C THR A 166 24.28 -21.68 -6.67
N ARG A 167 23.60 -22.84 -6.62
CA ARG A 167 24.26 -24.15 -6.46
C ARG A 167 24.96 -24.63 -7.72
N GLU A 168 24.42 -24.32 -8.89
CA GLU A 168 25.09 -24.61 -10.17
C GLU A 168 26.34 -23.75 -10.33
N GLU A 169 26.28 -22.45 -10.02
CA GLU A 169 27.46 -21.55 -10.05
C GLU A 169 28.52 -21.94 -9.01
N GLU A 170 28.13 -22.34 -7.79
CA GLU A 170 29.06 -22.84 -6.77
C GLU A 170 29.68 -24.19 -7.16
N ALA A 171 28.92 -25.09 -7.79
CA ALA A 171 29.42 -26.38 -8.26
C ALA A 171 30.35 -26.28 -9.47
N GLU A 172 30.10 -25.33 -10.39
CA GLU A 172 31.00 -25.02 -11.50
C GLU A 172 32.32 -24.39 -11.01
N ALA A 173 32.25 -23.51 -10.00
CA ALA A 173 33.43 -22.92 -9.37
C ALA A 173 34.28 -23.94 -8.60
N GLU A 174 33.66 -24.96 -7.97
CA GLU A 174 34.37 -26.08 -7.34
C GLU A 174 34.97 -27.08 -8.36
N ALA A 175 34.44 -27.15 -9.57
CA ALA A 175 34.96 -28.01 -10.65
C ALA A 175 36.14 -27.40 -11.42
N GLU A 176 36.43 -26.11 -11.22
CA GLU A 176 37.51 -25.37 -11.90
C GLU A 176 38.85 -25.32 -11.12
N TRP A 177 38.96 -26.01 -9.98
CA TRP A 177 40.20 -26.15 -9.17
C TRP A 177 40.64 -27.61 -9.04
#